data_AF-A0A847UUV5-F1
#
_entry.id   AF-A0A847UUV5-F1
#
_cell.length_a   1.000
_cell.length_b   1.000
_cell.length_c   1.000
_cell.angle_alpha   90.00
_cell.angle_beta   90.00
_cell.angle_gamma   90.00
#
_symmetry.space_group_name_H-M   'P 1'
#
loop_
_entity.id
_entity.type
_entity.pdbx_description
1 polymer ?
#
loop_
_entity_poly.entity_id
_entity_poly.type
_entity_poly.pdbx_seq_one_letter_code
_entity_poly.pdbx_strand_id
1 'polypeptide(L)'
;MRPPNTNPSFRLRPADDPRAKAVQTRDYTAEPVRSEDGSLDVRILHQGRIRHLGGRRGPENELQRVAQITDRALPVLLGSGLGKGLEHVLQSWPCPVAVVDRESAITELTGARRKWAHNPRVFWIADPDPESVLDQLTRWQLHNGGMPFAPVLDPFYARLDPPYYRALAERLAVSRKADFWGAARYPKFSHLVPRILLLTSSYFLMGEIEAACKRLGFATAFVQLPSQEIGSQEFVERILAEVVDFRPDFVMTINHLGVDKEGVLTNLLAQMQLPLASWFVDNPHLILYLYGNLASEWVTLFTWDADNIESLKTQGFTRVHYLPLATDPHRFRLRKAVPVREVAFVGNSMVHKVRAKLQHHVFPAGLIDDLDLLGQAFKESGILSVAAFLDAEFPDHATLFGTMPDTESRLAYETLLTWKSTLDHRLEHVIELLPFHPNIVGDKGWFDILPSFGWSHHPELNYYSDLPFFYPATRINFNCTSQQMKGAVNQRVFDVPVCGGFLLTDHRRQMEDLFEPGREMICYADRSEIAGLVRHYLARDAARQKIVTAGRVRILAHHTYDQRLTSLVRTMRETYGRP
;
A
#
# COMPACT_ATOMS: atom_id res chain seq x y z
N MET A 1 57.18 71.94 -45.36
CA MET A 1 58.59 71.51 -45.20
C MET A 1 58.72 70.79 -43.85
N ARG A 2 59.40 69.63 -43.83
CA ARG A 2 59.69 68.67 -42.71
C ARG A 2 60.50 69.31 -41.53
N PRO A 3 60.96 68.60 -40.46
CA PRO A 3 60.47 67.56 -39.50
C PRO A 3 60.89 67.91 -37.99
N PRO A 4 61.37 67.02 -37.04
CA PRO A 4 60.82 65.84 -36.28
C PRO A 4 61.02 65.83 -34.70
N ASN A 5 60.48 64.77 -34.02
CA ASN A 5 60.86 64.07 -32.73
C ASN A 5 60.82 64.82 -31.36
N THR A 6 60.55 64.29 -30.14
CA THR A 6 60.37 62.95 -29.48
C THR A 6 59.76 63.12 -28.05
N ASN A 7 59.11 62.05 -27.52
CA ASN A 7 58.45 61.79 -26.20
C ASN A 7 59.32 61.98 -24.90
N PRO A 8 58.88 61.72 -23.62
CA PRO A 8 57.56 61.40 -23.02
C PRO A 8 57.25 62.00 -21.59
N SER A 9 56.00 61.88 -21.09
CA SER A 9 55.63 61.34 -19.74
C SER A 9 54.23 61.75 -19.26
N PHE A 10 53.40 60.77 -18.87
CA PHE A 10 52.16 60.95 -18.10
C PHE A 10 52.16 59.94 -16.95
N ARG A 11 51.92 60.41 -15.71
CA ARG A 11 51.63 59.57 -14.53
C ARG A 11 50.13 59.56 -14.27
N LEU A 12 49.57 58.36 -14.14
CA LEU A 12 48.28 58.05 -13.54
C LEU A 12 48.49 57.14 -12.33
N ARG A 13 47.66 57.28 -11.30
CA ARG A 13 47.16 56.23 -10.39
C ARG A 13 45.93 56.76 -9.62
N PRO A 14 45.05 55.90 -9.08
CA PRO A 14 44.62 54.57 -9.58
C PRO A 14 43.08 54.37 -9.52
N ALA A 15 42.57 53.34 -10.19
CA ALA A 15 41.19 52.85 -10.07
C ALA A 15 41.19 51.37 -9.66
N ASP A 16 40.31 51.01 -8.72
CA ASP A 16 40.13 49.68 -8.11
C ASP A 16 39.15 48.77 -8.87
N ASP A 17 39.42 47.46 -8.87
CA ASP A 17 38.52 46.31 -9.18
C ASP A 17 39.14 45.03 -8.53
N PRO A 18 38.40 44.04 -7.94
CA PRO A 18 37.70 42.97 -8.71
C PRO A 18 36.39 42.38 -8.11
N ARG A 19 35.27 42.61 -8.81
CA ARG A 19 34.12 41.75 -9.25
C ARG A 19 33.51 40.61 -8.39
N ALA A 20 32.25 40.83 -7.98
CA ALA A 20 31.13 39.90 -8.21
C ALA A 20 30.21 40.54 -9.28
N LYS A 21 29.96 39.84 -10.39
CA LYS A 21 29.24 40.40 -11.55
C LYS A 21 27.72 40.35 -11.32
N ALA A 22 26.99 41.32 -11.86
CA ALA A 22 25.54 41.30 -11.90
C ALA A 22 25.02 40.04 -12.61
N VAL A 23 23.96 39.44 -12.06
CA VAL A 23 23.31 38.23 -12.60
C VAL A 23 21.96 38.64 -13.21
N GLN A 24 21.72 38.21 -14.44
CA GLN A 24 20.50 38.53 -15.19
C GLN A 24 19.61 37.28 -15.29
N THR A 25 18.36 37.39 -14.81
CA THR A 25 17.32 36.37 -15.01
C THR A 25 16.37 36.81 -16.13
N ARG A 26 15.37 35.97 -16.45
CA ARG A 26 14.32 36.32 -17.43
C ARG A 26 13.46 37.50 -16.96
N ASP A 27 13.35 37.70 -15.64
CA ASP A 27 12.38 38.63 -15.05
C ASP A 27 13.05 39.85 -14.39
N TYR A 28 14.26 39.73 -13.83
CA TYR A 28 14.97 40.84 -13.17
C TYR A 28 16.50 40.74 -13.29
N THR A 29 17.20 41.81 -12.96
CA THR A 29 18.66 41.77 -12.73
C THR A 29 18.98 41.97 -11.26
N ALA A 30 19.97 41.25 -10.76
CA ALA A 30 20.44 41.33 -9.39
C ALA A 30 21.94 41.62 -9.35
N GLU A 31 22.37 42.49 -8.44
CA GLU A 31 23.78 42.80 -8.23
C GLU A 31 24.11 42.99 -6.74
N PRO A 32 25.32 42.62 -6.30
CA PRO A 32 25.71 42.78 -4.91
C PRO A 32 26.06 44.24 -4.62
N VAL A 33 25.59 44.74 -3.48
CA VAL A 33 25.94 46.06 -2.95
C VAL A 33 26.57 45.86 -1.58
N ARG A 34 27.72 46.48 -1.34
CA ARG A 34 28.37 46.49 -0.02
C ARG A 34 28.22 47.87 0.61
N SER A 35 27.76 47.89 1.85
CA SER A 35 27.72 49.11 2.67
C SER A 35 29.13 49.47 3.17
N GLU A 36 29.29 50.68 3.69
CA GLU A 36 30.56 51.17 4.27
C GLU A 36 31.06 50.31 5.45
N ASP A 37 30.15 49.66 6.18
CA ASP A 37 30.47 48.73 7.27
C ASP A 37 30.81 47.30 6.79
N GLY A 38 30.87 47.09 5.47
CA GLY A 38 31.17 45.79 4.85
C GLY A 38 29.98 44.84 4.75
N SER A 39 28.79 45.22 5.25
CA SER A 39 27.57 44.41 5.11
C SER A 39 27.17 44.22 3.64
N LEU A 40 26.73 43.01 3.30
CA LEU A 40 26.27 42.66 1.96
C LEU A 40 24.76 42.89 1.87
N ASP A 41 24.33 43.52 0.79
CA ASP A 41 22.96 43.59 0.32
C ASP A 41 22.91 43.20 -1.16
N VAL A 42 21.70 42.95 -1.67
CA VAL A 42 21.50 42.69 -3.10
C VAL A 42 20.53 43.74 -3.63
N ARG A 43 20.95 44.43 -4.69
CA ARG A 43 20.12 45.39 -5.42
C ARG A 43 19.48 44.65 -6.60
N ILE A 44 18.17 44.74 -6.70
CA ILE A 44 17.35 44.07 -7.70
C ILE A 44 16.64 45.13 -8.54
N LEU A 45 16.83 45.09 -9.85
CA LEU A 45 16.07 45.86 -10.82
C LEU A 45 15.00 44.96 -11.45
N HIS A 46 13.75 45.20 -11.07
CA HIS A 46 12.59 44.46 -11.54
C HIS A 46 11.55 45.44 -12.08
N GLN A 47 11.13 45.27 -13.34
CA GLN A 47 10.14 46.14 -14.00
C GLN A 47 10.47 47.65 -13.90
N GLY A 48 11.74 48.01 -14.11
CA GLY A 48 12.21 49.40 -14.06
C GLY A 48 12.29 50.02 -12.66
N ARG A 49 12.02 49.25 -11.58
CA ARG A 49 12.13 49.71 -10.20
C ARG A 49 13.34 49.06 -9.53
N ILE A 50 14.18 49.90 -8.93
CA ILE A 50 15.29 49.46 -8.08
C ILE A 50 14.74 49.15 -6.70
N ARG A 51 15.05 47.95 -6.19
CA ARG A 51 14.73 47.52 -4.83
C ARG A 51 15.97 46.90 -4.20
N HIS A 52 16.02 46.98 -2.88
CA HIS A 52 17.04 46.33 -2.07
C HIS A 52 16.42 45.09 -1.40
N LEU A 53 17.17 44.00 -1.35
CA LEU A 53 16.75 42.75 -0.72
C LEU A 53 16.53 42.95 0.78
N GLY A 54 17.57 43.40 1.49
CA GLY A 54 17.51 43.70 2.92
C GLY A 54 17.52 45.21 3.23
N GLY A 55 18.23 46.01 2.43
CA GLY A 55 18.49 47.41 2.72
C GLY A 55 19.34 47.60 3.99
N ARG A 56 19.38 48.84 4.51
CA ARG A 56 20.22 49.22 5.67
C ARG A 56 19.96 48.43 6.97
N ARG A 57 18.75 47.86 7.10
CA ARG A 57 18.34 47.06 8.27
C ARG A 57 18.06 45.59 7.91
N GLY A 58 18.64 45.12 6.81
CA GLY A 58 18.37 43.77 6.26
C GLY A 58 18.56 42.67 7.29
N PRO A 59 19.77 42.56 7.90
CA PRO A 59 20.06 41.58 8.94
C PRO A 59 19.10 41.64 10.13
N GLU A 60 18.83 42.83 10.68
CA GLU A 60 17.95 43.00 11.83
C GLU A 60 16.51 42.62 11.51
N ASN A 61 16.04 42.97 10.32
CA ASN A 61 14.68 42.65 9.88
C ASN A 61 14.51 41.13 9.68
N GLU A 62 15.53 40.42 9.18
CA GLU A 62 15.50 38.96 9.09
C GLU A 62 15.42 38.31 10.47
N LEU A 63 16.24 38.77 11.43
CA LEU A 63 16.22 38.29 12.81
C LEU A 63 14.84 38.49 13.46
N GLN A 64 14.23 39.67 13.28
CA GLN A 64 12.89 39.96 13.79
C GLN A 64 11.81 39.04 13.20
N ARG A 65 11.94 38.64 11.93
CA ARG A 65 10.99 37.73 11.27
C ARG A 65 11.04 36.33 11.88
N VAL A 66 12.25 35.79 12.07
CA VAL A 66 12.42 34.43 12.61
C VAL A 66 12.17 34.36 14.11
N ALA A 67 12.26 35.47 14.84
CA ALA A 67 11.91 35.53 16.27
C ALA A 67 10.43 35.22 16.57
N GLN A 68 9.55 35.20 15.55
CA GLN A 68 8.13 34.87 15.69
C GLN A 68 7.84 33.36 15.62
N ILE A 69 8.87 32.53 15.44
CA ILE A 69 8.74 31.08 15.46
C ILE A 69 8.47 30.64 16.91
N THR A 70 7.41 29.84 17.09
CA THR A 70 6.94 29.35 18.40
C THR A 70 7.53 27.98 18.72
N ASP A 71 7.70 27.67 20.01
CA ASP A 71 8.14 26.34 20.47
C ASP A 71 7.25 25.22 19.87
N ARG A 72 7.90 24.17 19.31
CA ARG A 72 7.29 23.01 18.61
C ARG A 72 6.71 23.28 17.21
N ALA A 73 7.51 23.81 16.29
CA ALA A 73 7.16 23.92 14.87
C ALA A 73 8.37 23.69 13.95
N LEU A 74 8.11 23.39 12.67
CA LEU A 74 9.10 23.30 11.60
C LEU A 74 9.22 24.64 10.86
N PRO A 75 10.33 25.37 10.98
CA PRO A 75 10.52 26.62 10.25
C PRO A 75 10.57 26.40 8.74
N VAL A 76 9.81 27.18 7.99
CA VAL A 76 9.84 27.21 6.52
C VAL A 76 10.13 28.63 6.07
N LEU A 77 11.36 28.91 5.68
CA LEU A 77 11.76 30.22 5.18
C LEU A 77 11.36 30.32 3.70
N LEU A 78 10.47 31.27 3.38
CA LEU A 78 10.04 31.55 2.01
C LEU A 78 10.87 32.71 1.49
N GLY A 79 11.93 32.37 0.75
CA GLY A 79 13.05 33.24 0.39
C GLY A 79 14.20 33.11 1.38
N SER A 80 15.44 32.95 0.88
CA SER A 80 16.63 32.81 1.72
C SER A 80 17.11 34.13 2.33
N GLY A 81 16.71 35.26 1.74
CA GLY A 81 17.20 36.58 2.12
C GLY A 81 18.72 36.69 2.00
N LEU A 82 19.32 37.53 2.85
CA LEU A 82 20.77 37.64 3.07
C LEU A 82 21.34 36.44 3.84
N GLY A 83 20.50 35.51 4.30
CA GLY A 83 20.89 34.29 5.00
C GLY A 83 21.13 34.46 6.51
N LYS A 84 20.83 35.63 7.08
CA LYS A 84 20.99 35.92 8.52
C LYS A 84 19.86 35.32 9.34
N GLY A 85 18.64 35.32 8.81
CA GLY A 85 17.49 34.63 9.43
C GLY A 85 17.76 33.13 9.55
N LEU A 86 18.22 32.48 8.46
CA LEU A 86 18.58 31.06 8.46
C LEU A 86 19.70 30.73 9.47
N GLU A 87 20.75 31.55 9.50
CA GLU A 87 21.85 31.41 10.46
C GLU A 87 21.34 31.45 11.91
N HIS A 88 20.44 32.38 12.22
CA HIS A 88 19.87 32.50 13.56
C HIS A 88 18.95 31.32 13.92
N VAL A 89 18.12 30.84 12.98
CA VAL A 89 17.28 29.65 13.20
C VAL A 89 18.15 28.42 13.49
N LEU A 90 19.24 28.23 12.76
CA LEU A 90 20.13 27.09 12.98
C LEU A 90 20.84 27.13 14.34
N GLN A 91 21.13 28.33 14.85
CA GLN A 91 21.76 28.54 16.16
C GLN A 91 20.77 28.43 17.33
N SER A 92 19.54 28.91 17.14
CA SER A 92 18.57 29.10 18.22
C SER A 92 17.53 27.98 18.28
N TRP A 93 17.30 27.28 17.16
CA TRP A 93 16.36 26.18 17.06
C TRP A 93 17.11 24.86 16.92
N PRO A 94 16.72 23.79 17.62
CA PRO A 94 17.36 22.47 17.47
C PRO A 94 16.80 21.66 16.29
N CYS A 95 15.57 21.94 15.84
CA CYS A 95 14.89 21.19 14.78
C CYS A 95 15.41 21.53 13.37
N PRO A 96 15.17 20.68 12.36
CA PRO A 96 15.45 21.01 10.95
C PRO A 96 14.63 22.20 10.44
N VAL A 97 15.15 22.87 9.40
CA VAL A 97 14.55 24.04 8.73
C VAL A 97 14.46 23.81 7.23
N ALA A 98 13.33 24.16 6.62
CA ALA A 98 13.18 24.20 5.17
C ALA A 98 13.41 25.62 4.65
N VAL A 99 14.04 25.74 3.48
CA VAL A 99 14.23 27.00 2.76
C VAL A 99 13.71 26.82 1.35
N VAL A 100 12.62 27.54 1.03
CA VAL A 100 12.02 27.57 -0.30
C VAL A 100 12.50 28.83 -0.99
N ASP A 101 13.40 28.66 -1.95
CA ASP A 101 13.93 29.77 -2.75
C ASP A 101 14.31 29.27 -4.14
N ARG A 102 13.55 29.72 -5.15
CA ARG A 102 13.81 29.42 -6.57
C ARG A 102 14.66 30.49 -7.26
N GLU A 103 15.01 31.57 -6.56
CA GLU A 103 15.77 32.70 -7.08
C GLU A 103 17.28 32.41 -7.06
N SER A 104 17.75 31.63 -8.03
CA SER A 104 19.18 31.27 -8.14
C SER A 104 20.10 32.50 -8.15
N ALA A 105 19.72 33.55 -8.87
CA ALA A 105 20.49 34.80 -8.95
C ALA A 105 20.69 35.47 -7.58
N ILE A 106 19.68 35.40 -6.69
CA ILE A 106 19.78 35.97 -5.34
C ILE A 106 20.59 35.05 -4.42
N THR A 107 20.31 33.74 -4.45
CA THR A 107 21.00 32.76 -3.60
C THR A 107 22.49 32.62 -3.92
N GLU A 108 22.89 32.82 -5.18
CA GLU A 108 24.29 32.87 -5.61
C GLU A 108 25.01 34.12 -5.09
N LEU A 109 24.40 35.29 -5.21
CA LEU A 109 24.99 36.57 -4.78
C LEU A 109 25.11 36.69 -3.27
N THR A 110 24.09 36.24 -2.53
CA THR A 110 24.11 36.22 -1.05
C THR A 110 25.01 35.12 -0.50
N GLY A 111 25.22 34.06 -1.28
CA GLY A 111 25.96 32.87 -0.85
C GLY A 111 25.25 32.04 0.21
N ALA A 112 23.98 32.34 0.52
CA ALA A 112 23.22 31.68 1.59
C ALA A 112 23.12 30.17 1.36
N ARG A 113 22.79 29.75 0.13
CA ARG A 113 22.70 28.33 -0.24
C ARG A 113 24.05 27.62 -0.17
N ARG A 114 25.10 28.23 -0.71
CA ARG A 114 26.46 27.66 -0.69
C ARG A 114 26.98 27.49 0.73
N LYS A 115 26.73 28.45 1.62
CA LYS A 115 27.18 28.41 3.02
C LYS A 115 26.60 27.21 3.78
N TRP A 116 25.36 26.82 3.49
CA TRP A 116 24.63 25.80 4.24
C TRP A 116 24.27 24.55 3.42
N ALA A 117 24.85 24.38 2.22
CA ALA A 117 24.50 23.29 1.31
C ALA A 117 24.71 21.89 1.91
N HIS A 118 25.70 21.74 2.80
CA HIS A 118 26.07 20.46 3.42
C HIS A 118 25.56 20.32 4.85
N ASN A 119 24.74 21.25 5.34
CA ASN A 119 24.17 21.14 6.68
C ASN A 119 22.96 20.20 6.63
N PRO A 120 22.99 19.03 7.32
CA PRO A 120 21.91 18.04 7.24
C PRO A 120 20.59 18.54 7.84
N ARG A 121 20.61 19.65 8.58
CA ARG A 121 19.41 20.26 9.16
C ARG A 121 18.69 21.21 8.21
N VAL A 122 19.23 21.49 7.03
CA VAL A 122 18.64 22.44 6.07
C VAL A 122 18.09 21.69 4.86
N PHE A 123 16.78 21.78 4.65
CA PHE A 123 16.11 21.22 3.48
C PHE A 123 15.86 22.32 2.45
N TRP A 124 16.59 22.29 1.34
CA TRP A 124 16.51 23.29 0.27
C TRP A 124 15.52 22.86 -0.82
N ILE A 125 14.59 23.74 -1.16
CA ILE A 125 13.62 23.53 -2.23
C ILE A 125 13.71 24.72 -3.20
N ALA A 126 13.94 24.43 -4.48
CA ALA A 126 14.04 25.43 -5.55
C ALA A 126 13.12 25.10 -6.74
N ASP A 127 12.11 24.27 -6.49
CA ASP A 127 11.15 23.82 -7.51
C ASP A 127 10.28 25.01 -7.97
N PRO A 128 10.07 25.22 -9.28
CA PRO A 128 9.23 26.31 -9.76
C PRO A 128 7.73 26.10 -9.52
N ASP A 129 7.27 24.87 -9.28
CA ASP A 129 5.85 24.54 -9.10
C ASP A 129 5.43 24.56 -7.61
N PRO A 130 4.50 25.44 -7.19
CA PRO A 130 4.02 25.49 -5.82
C PRO A 130 3.43 24.18 -5.30
N GLU A 131 2.79 23.37 -6.13
CA GLU A 131 2.22 22.09 -5.68
C GLU A 131 3.35 21.09 -5.36
N SER A 132 4.32 20.94 -6.26
CA SER A 132 5.54 20.14 -6.01
C SER A 132 6.28 20.57 -4.74
N VAL A 133 6.35 21.88 -4.46
CA VAL A 133 6.95 22.40 -3.22
C VAL A 133 6.18 21.93 -1.99
N LEU A 134 4.84 22.00 -2.01
CA LEU A 134 4.00 21.56 -0.90
C LEU A 134 4.11 20.06 -0.66
N ASP A 135 4.20 19.25 -1.71
CA ASP A 135 4.44 17.81 -1.61
C ASP A 135 5.78 17.50 -0.94
N GLN A 136 6.84 18.18 -1.39
CA GLN A 136 8.18 18.03 -0.80
C GLN A 136 8.20 18.46 0.66
N LEU A 137 7.56 19.59 1.00
CA LEU A 137 7.41 20.05 2.37
C LEU A 137 6.61 19.08 3.22
N THR A 138 5.52 18.51 2.70
CA THR A 138 4.68 17.54 3.40
C THR A 138 5.45 16.26 3.71
N ARG A 139 6.17 15.71 2.72
CA ARG A 139 7.06 14.55 2.94
C ARG A 139 8.12 14.88 3.98
N TRP A 140 8.73 16.06 3.89
CA TRP A 140 9.72 16.50 4.87
C TRP A 140 9.12 16.67 6.28
N GLN A 141 7.91 17.22 6.41
CA GLN A 141 7.20 17.33 7.68
C GLN A 141 6.94 15.98 8.31
N LEU A 142 6.48 15.01 7.51
CA LEU A 142 6.22 13.64 7.98
C LEU A 142 7.50 12.98 8.49
N HIS A 143 8.63 13.14 7.78
CA HIS A 143 9.94 12.63 8.23
C HIS A 143 10.44 13.30 9.51
N ASN A 144 10.00 14.52 9.82
CA ASN A 144 10.40 15.30 10.98
C ASN A 144 9.35 15.32 12.09
N GLY A 145 8.58 14.24 12.22
CA GLY A 145 7.66 14.04 13.35
C GLY A 145 6.32 14.78 13.24
N GLY A 146 5.95 15.28 12.05
CA GLY A 146 4.63 15.85 11.79
C GLY A 146 4.38 17.23 12.40
N MET A 147 5.40 17.88 12.96
CA MET A 147 5.24 19.19 13.62
C MET A 147 4.66 20.25 12.65
N PRO A 148 3.81 21.17 13.12
CA PRO A 148 3.19 22.18 12.26
C PRO A 148 4.26 23.06 11.61
N PHE A 149 3.99 23.52 10.38
CA PHE A 149 4.87 24.49 9.73
C PHE A 149 4.80 25.86 10.43
N ALA A 150 5.94 26.52 10.53
CA ALA A 150 6.07 27.93 10.85
C ALA A 150 6.59 28.67 9.60
N PRO A 151 5.72 29.02 8.64
CA PRO A 151 6.13 29.76 7.47
C PRO A 151 6.61 31.16 7.85
N VAL A 152 7.81 31.52 7.41
CA VAL A 152 8.41 32.84 7.56
C VAL A 152 8.53 33.43 6.16
N LEU A 153 7.59 34.30 5.82
CA LEU A 153 7.56 34.95 4.52
C LEU A 153 8.48 36.17 4.50
N ASP A 154 9.46 36.17 3.59
CA ASP A 154 10.25 37.37 3.35
C ASP A 154 9.45 38.40 2.51
N PRO A 155 9.25 39.64 3.01
CA PRO A 155 8.46 40.65 2.31
C PRO A 155 9.03 41.04 0.95
N PHE A 156 10.33 40.91 0.72
CA PHE A 156 10.93 41.16 -0.58
C PHE A 156 10.44 40.12 -1.59
N TYR A 157 10.57 38.82 -1.26
CA TYR A 157 10.15 37.72 -2.11
C TYR A 157 8.62 37.73 -2.35
N ALA A 158 7.84 38.04 -1.32
CA ALA A 158 6.39 38.26 -1.43
C ALA A 158 5.99 39.39 -2.39
N ARG A 159 6.91 40.30 -2.75
CA ARG A 159 6.71 41.39 -3.71
C ARG A 159 7.42 41.15 -5.04
N LEU A 160 8.38 40.22 -5.07
CA LEU A 160 9.08 39.81 -6.27
C LEU A 160 8.17 38.92 -7.10
N ASP A 161 7.62 37.88 -6.47
CA ASP A 161 6.66 36.96 -7.08
C ASP A 161 5.51 36.64 -6.11
N PRO A 162 4.47 37.48 -6.09
CA PRO A 162 3.31 37.27 -5.23
C PRO A 162 2.57 35.94 -5.50
N PRO A 163 2.26 35.53 -6.75
CA PRO A 163 1.58 34.27 -7.03
C PRO A 163 2.30 33.04 -6.50
N TYR A 164 3.63 33.06 -6.41
CA TYR A 164 4.41 31.96 -5.85
C TYR A 164 4.54 32.06 -4.32
N TYR A 165 5.22 33.09 -3.81
CA TYR A 165 5.61 33.14 -2.39
C TYR A 165 4.44 33.43 -1.44
N ARG A 166 3.45 34.25 -1.85
CA ARG A 166 2.28 34.51 -0.98
C ARG A 166 1.34 33.31 -0.94
N ALA A 167 1.09 32.68 -2.09
CA ALA A 167 0.25 31.49 -2.16
C ALA A 167 0.81 30.36 -1.28
N LEU A 168 2.12 30.11 -1.33
CA LEU A 168 2.79 29.16 -0.44
C LEU A 168 2.62 29.55 1.03
N ALA A 169 2.86 30.82 1.39
CA ALA A 169 2.71 31.28 2.77
C ALA A 169 1.28 31.10 3.29
N GLU A 170 0.27 31.44 2.49
CA GLU A 170 -1.14 31.30 2.84
C GLU A 170 -1.52 29.83 3.08
N ARG A 171 -1.14 28.94 2.16
CA ARG A 171 -1.41 27.50 2.28
C ARG A 171 -0.71 26.87 3.48
N LEU A 172 0.56 27.22 3.72
CA LEU A 172 1.31 26.76 4.90
C LEU A 172 0.73 27.31 6.21
N ALA A 173 0.15 28.51 6.19
CA ALA A 173 -0.49 29.09 7.38
C ALA A 173 -1.82 28.42 7.74
N VAL A 174 -2.56 27.88 6.76
CA VAL A 174 -3.80 27.11 6.99
C VAL A 174 -3.50 25.83 7.77
N SER A 175 -2.39 25.14 7.47
CA SER A 175 -1.91 23.97 8.22
C SER A 175 -1.68 24.24 9.71
N ARG A 176 -1.44 25.50 10.09
CA ARG A 176 -1.12 25.94 11.46
C ARG A 176 -2.35 26.29 12.30
N LYS A 177 -3.53 26.48 11.69
CA LYS A 177 -4.74 27.01 12.35
C LYS A 177 -5.65 25.98 12.99
N ALA A 178 -5.44 24.69 12.76
CA ALA A 178 -6.11 23.64 13.50
C ALA A 178 -5.06 22.87 14.30
N ASP A 179 -5.28 22.65 15.59
CA ASP A 179 -4.60 21.62 16.37
C ASP A 179 -5.04 20.23 15.86
N PHE A 180 -4.72 19.94 14.60
CA PHE A 180 -5.12 18.73 13.92
C PHE A 180 -4.57 17.52 14.67
N TRP A 181 -3.29 17.57 15.05
CA TRP A 181 -2.65 16.47 15.75
C TRP A 181 -3.20 16.26 17.17
N GLY A 182 -3.61 17.31 17.88
CA GLY A 182 -4.35 17.19 19.13
C GLY A 182 -5.77 16.66 18.92
N ALA A 183 -6.46 17.07 17.84
CA ALA A 183 -7.80 16.60 17.51
C ALA A 183 -7.83 15.13 17.05
N ALA A 184 -6.81 14.70 16.31
CA ALA A 184 -6.65 13.35 15.76
C ALA A 184 -6.14 12.33 16.79
N ARG A 185 -5.45 12.79 17.84
CA ARG A 185 -5.00 11.95 18.96
C ARG A 185 -6.06 11.92 20.05
N TYR A 186 -6.74 10.79 20.18
CA TYR A 186 -7.75 10.56 21.20
C TYR A 186 -7.79 9.10 21.64
N PRO A 187 -8.34 8.81 22.84
CA PRO A 187 -8.45 7.44 23.33
C PRO A 187 -9.35 6.61 22.40
N LYS A 188 -8.85 5.46 21.94
CA LYS A 188 -9.60 4.53 21.09
C LYS A 188 -10.48 3.63 21.95
N PHE A 189 -11.58 3.20 21.38
CA PHE A 189 -12.61 2.38 22.01
C PHE A 189 -13.27 3.06 23.22
N SER A 190 -13.39 4.39 23.19
CA SER A 190 -14.06 5.17 24.24
C SER A 190 -15.58 4.98 24.25
N HIS A 191 -16.16 4.43 23.17
CA HIS A 191 -17.58 4.17 23.04
C HIS A 191 -17.87 2.66 23.10
N LEU A 192 -19.09 2.32 23.54
CA LEU A 192 -19.54 0.92 23.53
C LEU A 192 -19.58 0.38 22.10
N VAL A 193 -20.18 1.14 21.19
CA VAL A 193 -20.25 0.85 19.75
C VAL A 193 -18.90 1.18 19.10
N PRO A 194 -18.22 0.20 18.49
CA PRO A 194 -16.96 0.46 17.79
C PRO A 194 -17.19 1.33 16.56
N ARG A 195 -16.23 2.22 16.30
CA ARG A 195 -16.20 3.14 15.15
C ARG A 195 -15.08 2.72 14.21
N ILE A 196 -15.42 2.29 13.00
CA ILE A 196 -14.46 1.69 12.06
C ILE A 196 -14.38 2.56 10.80
N LEU A 197 -13.18 3.03 10.46
CA LEU A 197 -12.93 3.67 9.17
C LEU A 197 -12.51 2.61 8.14
N LEU A 198 -13.34 2.37 7.14
CA LEU A 198 -13.12 1.38 6.10
C LEU A 198 -12.40 2.00 4.90
N LEU A 199 -11.20 1.51 4.59
CA LEU A 199 -10.52 1.83 3.34
C LEU A 199 -10.99 0.87 2.26
N THR A 200 -11.57 1.39 1.19
CA THR A 200 -12.20 0.57 0.16
C THR A 200 -11.66 0.85 -1.24
N SER A 201 -11.58 -0.21 -2.04
CA SER A 201 -11.51 -0.15 -3.51
C SER A 201 -12.74 -0.89 -4.08
N SER A 202 -12.76 -1.19 -5.37
CA SER A 202 -13.77 -2.08 -5.98
C SER A 202 -13.58 -3.57 -5.62
N TYR A 203 -12.81 -3.90 -4.59
CA TYR A 203 -12.58 -5.28 -4.15
C TYR A 203 -13.88 -5.91 -3.61
N PHE A 204 -14.15 -7.15 -4.02
CA PHE A 204 -15.45 -7.79 -3.83
C PHE A 204 -15.85 -7.85 -2.34
N LEU A 205 -14.93 -8.24 -1.45
CA LEU A 205 -15.21 -8.49 -0.03
C LEU A 205 -15.78 -7.32 0.80
N MET A 206 -15.64 -6.07 0.34
CA MET A 206 -16.05 -4.92 1.15
C MET A 206 -17.57 -4.88 1.39
N GLY A 207 -18.36 -5.36 0.41
CA GLY A 207 -19.82 -5.36 0.53
C GLY A 207 -20.34 -6.31 1.62
N GLU A 208 -19.58 -7.35 1.97
CA GLU A 208 -19.89 -8.28 3.05
C GLU A 208 -19.49 -7.71 4.41
N ILE A 209 -18.35 -7.03 4.47
CA ILE A 209 -17.87 -6.34 5.68
C ILE A 209 -18.85 -5.24 6.07
N GLU A 210 -19.25 -4.39 5.11
CA GLU A 210 -20.24 -3.33 5.35
C GLU A 210 -21.57 -3.93 5.83
N ALA A 211 -22.07 -4.96 5.15
CA ALA A 211 -23.33 -5.60 5.52
C ALA A 211 -23.27 -6.21 6.93
N ALA A 212 -22.14 -6.83 7.30
CA ALA A 212 -21.92 -7.39 8.62
C ALA A 212 -21.77 -6.30 9.70
N CYS A 213 -21.01 -5.23 9.45
CA CYS A 213 -20.93 -4.06 10.34
C CYS A 213 -22.32 -3.50 10.63
N LYS A 214 -23.16 -3.34 9.59
CA LYS A 214 -24.54 -2.86 9.73
C LYS A 214 -25.39 -3.79 10.59
N ARG A 215 -25.28 -5.12 10.42
CA ARG A 215 -26.01 -6.11 11.24
C ARG A 215 -25.55 -6.11 12.70
N LEU A 216 -24.25 -5.93 12.94
CA LEU A 216 -23.65 -5.84 14.27
C LEU A 216 -23.89 -4.49 14.96
N GLY A 217 -24.44 -3.50 14.24
CA GLY A 217 -24.66 -2.14 14.75
C GLY A 217 -23.37 -1.35 14.94
N PHE A 218 -22.30 -1.69 14.23
CA PHE A 218 -21.05 -0.95 14.26
C PHE A 218 -21.19 0.36 13.51
N ALA A 219 -20.56 1.42 14.02
CA ALA A 219 -20.49 2.69 13.30
C ALA A 219 -19.37 2.60 12.27
N THR A 220 -19.66 2.93 11.01
CA THR A 220 -18.68 2.87 9.92
C THR A 220 -18.65 4.16 9.12
N ALA A 221 -17.45 4.56 8.72
CA ALA A 221 -17.20 5.57 7.70
C ALA A 221 -16.31 4.99 6.60
N PHE A 222 -16.28 5.61 5.43
CA PHE A 222 -15.59 5.07 4.25
C PHE A 222 -14.71 6.10 3.58
N VAL A 223 -13.50 5.68 3.21
CA VAL A 223 -12.68 6.41 2.25
C VAL A 223 -12.40 5.50 1.06
N GLN A 224 -12.92 5.89 -0.10
CA GLN A 224 -12.71 5.16 -1.34
C GLN A 224 -11.38 5.57 -1.98
N LEU A 225 -10.60 4.56 -2.35
CA LEU A 225 -9.36 4.71 -3.10
C LEU A 225 -9.66 5.18 -4.52
N PRO A 226 -8.96 6.19 -5.05
CA PRO A 226 -8.95 6.49 -6.48
C PRO A 226 -8.52 5.24 -7.25
N SER A 227 -9.08 5.01 -8.43
CA SER A 227 -8.71 3.87 -9.26
C SER A 227 -7.22 3.89 -9.60
N GLN A 228 -6.47 2.94 -9.02
CA GLN A 228 -5.08 2.54 -9.32
C GLN A 228 -3.91 3.42 -8.87
N GLU A 229 -4.10 4.67 -8.43
CA GLU A 229 -3.00 5.46 -7.85
C GLU A 229 -3.12 5.54 -6.32
N ILE A 230 -2.20 4.85 -5.65
CA ILE A 230 -2.01 4.91 -4.19
C ILE A 230 -1.36 6.25 -3.85
N GLY A 231 -1.91 6.96 -2.86
CA GLY A 231 -1.22 8.10 -2.24
C GLY A 231 -1.40 9.45 -2.94
N SER A 232 -2.50 9.70 -3.65
CA SER A 232 -2.82 11.07 -4.04
C SER A 232 -3.06 11.93 -2.79
N GLN A 233 -2.63 13.19 -2.84
CA GLN A 233 -2.85 14.16 -1.76
C GLN A 233 -4.33 14.20 -1.34
N GLU A 234 -5.23 14.12 -2.32
CA GLU A 234 -6.68 14.08 -2.09
C GLU A 234 -7.13 12.87 -1.25
N PHE A 235 -6.55 11.69 -1.46
CA PHE A 235 -6.86 10.51 -0.65
C PHE A 235 -6.42 10.69 0.80
N VAL A 236 -5.23 11.23 1.02
CA VAL A 236 -4.72 11.54 2.37
C VAL A 236 -5.60 12.57 3.05
N GLU A 237 -5.95 13.66 2.35
CA GLU A 237 -6.84 14.71 2.88
C GLU A 237 -8.20 14.16 3.31
N ARG A 238 -8.80 13.25 2.53
CA ARG A 238 -10.05 12.58 2.90
C ARG A 238 -9.92 11.72 4.15
N ILE A 239 -8.83 10.97 4.30
CA ILE A 239 -8.57 10.21 5.53
C ILE A 239 -8.47 11.17 6.72
N LEU A 240 -7.70 12.25 6.59
CA LEU A 240 -7.49 13.20 7.68
C LEU A 240 -8.80 13.89 8.10
N ALA A 241 -9.62 14.31 7.13
CA ALA A 241 -10.94 14.88 7.39
C ALA A 241 -11.84 13.88 8.14
N GLU A 242 -11.93 12.65 7.65
CA GLU A 242 -12.77 11.63 8.27
C GLU A 242 -12.26 11.23 9.67
N VAL A 243 -10.95 11.23 9.90
CA VAL A 243 -10.38 10.95 11.23
C VAL A 243 -10.80 12.00 12.27
N VAL A 244 -10.90 13.27 11.86
CA VAL A 244 -11.33 14.36 12.73
C VAL A 244 -12.84 14.34 12.95
N ASP A 245 -13.61 14.17 11.87
CA ASP A 245 -15.07 14.25 11.91
C ASP A 245 -15.71 13.00 12.51
N PHE A 246 -15.29 11.81 12.03
CA PHE A 246 -15.84 10.53 12.46
C PHE A 246 -15.12 9.95 13.67
N ARG A 247 -13.89 10.35 13.98
CA ARG A 247 -13.15 9.86 15.16
C ARG A 247 -13.14 8.33 15.30
N PRO A 248 -12.62 7.58 14.31
CA PRO A 248 -12.59 6.12 14.34
C PRO A 248 -11.73 5.55 15.49
N ASP A 249 -12.14 4.38 15.99
CA ASP A 249 -11.33 3.59 16.92
C ASP A 249 -10.15 2.93 16.21
N PHE A 250 -10.35 2.52 14.95
CA PHE A 250 -9.30 2.00 14.08
C PHE A 250 -9.70 2.12 12.61
N VAL A 251 -8.69 2.05 11.74
CA VAL A 251 -8.83 1.92 10.29
C VAL A 251 -8.79 0.45 9.91
N MET A 252 -9.60 0.00 8.97
CA MET A 252 -9.58 -1.36 8.45
C MET A 252 -9.40 -1.38 6.94
N THR A 253 -8.55 -2.29 6.47
CA THR A 253 -8.33 -2.57 5.05
C THR A 253 -8.25 -4.07 4.79
N ILE A 254 -8.54 -4.47 3.55
CA ILE A 254 -8.37 -5.84 3.04
C ILE A 254 -7.12 -5.89 2.19
N ASN A 255 -6.29 -6.93 2.35
CA ASN A 255 -5.08 -7.15 1.54
C ASN A 255 -4.15 -5.93 1.49
N HIS A 256 -4.07 -5.19 2.59
CA HIS A 256 -3.28 -3.95 2.68
C HIS A 256 -3.60 -2.90 1.61
N LEU A 257 -4.79 -2.96 0.98
CA LEU A 257 -5.16 -2.05 -0.08
C LEU A 257 -5.23 -0.60 0.43
N GLY A 258 -4.65 0.30 -0.35
CA GLY A 258 -4.58 1.72 -0.01
C GLY A 258 -3.44 2.12 0.92
N VAL A 259 -2.67 1.14 1.40
CA VAL A 259 -1.39 1.42 2.05
C VAL A 259 -0.32 1.50 0.96
N ASP A 260 0.55 2.51 1.06
CA ASP A 260 1.65 2.74 0.13
C ASP A 260 2.92 1.97 0.53
N LYS A 261 3.76 1.66 -0.47
CA LYS A 261 4.98 0.87 -0.31
C LYS A 261 6.03 1.58 0.53
N GLU A 262 5.97 2.90 0.51
CA GLU A 262 6.84 3.84 1.20
C GLU A 262 6.45 4.02 2.68
N GLY A 263 5.31 3.47 3.12
CA GLY A 263 4.84 3.51 4.50
C GLY A 263 4.31 4.89 4.95
N VAL A 264 3.96 5.79 4.03
CA VAL A 264 3.40 7.11 4.30
C VAL A 264 2.12 7.00 5.12
N LEU A 265 1.16 6.17 4.70
CA LEU A 265 -0.11 5.99 5.42
C LEU A 265 0.11 5.35 6.79
N THR A 266 0.92 4.30 6.89
CA THR A 266 1.18 3.65 8.20
C THR A 266 1.87 4.59 9.17
N ASN A 267 2.82 5.42 8.69
CA ASN A 267 3.46 6.46 9.49
C ASN A 267 2.47 7.56 9.91
N LEU A 268 1.61 7.99 9.00
CA LEU A 268 0.57 8.99 9.27
C LEU A 268 -0.41 8.51 10.36
N LEU A 269 -0.90 7.27 10.23
CA LEU A 269 -1.77 6.64 11.22
C LEU A 269 -1.06 6.47 12.57
N ALA A 270 0.22 6.06 12.58
CA ALA A 270 1.03 5.96 13.79
C ALA A 270 1.19 7.33 14.49
N GLN A 271 1.42 8.41 13.73
CA GLN A 271 1.49 9.76 14.28
C GLN A 271 0.17 10.21 14.92
N MET A 272 -0.98 9.74 14.42
CA MET A 272 -2.30 9.98 15.01
C MET A 272 -2.65 9.01 16.15
N GLN A 273 -1.78 8.04 16.46
CA GLN A 273 -2.08 6.92 17.37
C GLN A 273 -3.39 6.22 16.96
N LEU A 274 -3.59 6.06 15.66
CA LEU A 274 -4.76 5.45 15.07
C LEU A 274 -4.40 4.05 14.55
N PRO A 275 -4.93 2.97 15.15
CA PRO A 275 -4.61 1.62 14.72
C PRO A 275 -5.09 1.30 13.31
N LEU A 276 -4.34 0.46 12.60
CA LEU A 276 -4.68 -0.15 11.32
C LEU A 276 -4.86 -1.65 11.50
N ALA A 277 -6.06 -2.15 11.21
CA ALA A 277 -6.35 -3.57 11.02
C ALA A 277 -6.24 -3.92 9.53
N SER A 278 -5.32 -4.81 9.17
CA SER A 278 -5.22 -5.32 7.79
C SER A 278 -5.57 -6.80 7.75
N TRP A 279 -6.72 -7.14 7.14
CA TRP A 279 -7.15 -8.51 6.97
C TRP A 279 -6.75 -9.03 5.59
N PHE A 280 -5.79 -9.96 5.58
CA PHE A 280 -5.35 -10.66 4.40
C PHE A 280 -6.31 -11.78 4.08
N VAL A 281 -7.00 -11.56 2.97
CA VAL A 281 -7.73 -12.56 2.21
C VAL A 281 -7.06 -12.84 0.86
N ASP A 282 -5.73 -12.81 0.85
CA ASP A 282 -4.83 -13.32 -0.19
C ASP A 282 -3.48 -13.58 0.47
N ASN A 283 -2.55 -14.23 -0.25
CA ASN A 283 -1.24 -14.51 0.32
C ASN A 283 -0.50 -13.18 0.61
N PRO A 284 -0.22 -12.85 1.88
CA PRO A 284 0.39 -11.59 2.26
C PRO A 284 1.82 -11.46 1.71
N HIS A 285 2.53 -12.57 1.47
CA HIS A 285 3.85 -12.55 0.85
C HIS A 285 3.83 -12.18 -0.63
N LEU A 286 2.69 -12.25 -1.31
CA LEU A 286 2.57 -11.72 -2.68
C LEU A 286 2.18 -10.24 -2.69
N ILE A 287 1.72 -9.71 -1.56
CA ILE A 287 1.21 -8.34 -1.42
C ILE A 287 2.27 -7.45 -0.76
N LEU A 288 2.74 -7.83 0.42
CA LEU A 288 3.65 -7.05 1.26
C LEU A 288 5.10 -7.03 0.75
N TYR A 289 5.41 -7.84 -0.25
CA TYR A 289 6.77 -8.02 -0.76
C TYR A 289 7.41 -6.76 -1.35
N LEU A 290 6.60 -5.77 -1.74
CA LEU A 290 7.07 -4.49 -2.28
C LEU A 290 7.22 -3.40 -1.22
N TYR A 291 6.93 -3.70 0.05
CA TYR A 291 6.88 -2.70 1.11
C TYR A 291 8.14 -2.77 1.99
N GLY A 292 8.71 -1.60 2.30
CA GLY A 292 9.82 -1.46 3.26
C GLY A 292 9.34 -0.87 4.58
N ASN A 293 9.89 -1.31 5.71
CA ASN A 293 9.67 -0.71 7.05
C ASN A 293 8.20 -0.54 7.48
N LEU A 294 7.32 -1.51 7.19
CA LEU A 294 5.91 -1.45 7.61
C LEU A 294 5.65 -1.83 9.07
N ALA A 295 6.62 -2.45 9.73
CA ALA A 295 6.50 -2.87 11.11
C ALA A 295 6.24 -1.64 12.01
N SER A 296 5.00 -1.51 12.45
CA SER A 296 4.55 -0.43 13.31
C SER A 296 3.71 -1.01 14.43
N GLU A 297 3.88 -0.49 15.64
CA GLU A 297 3.02 -0.85 16.77
C GLU A 297 1.58 -0.39 16.57
N TRP A 298 1.27 0.37 15.53
CA TRP A 298 -0.10 0.74 15.18
C TRP A 298 -0.70 -0.14 14.09
N VAL A 299 0.01 -1.18 13.64
CA VAL A 299 -0.48 -2.13 12.64
C VAL A 299 -0.74 -3.49 13.28
N THR A 300 -1.94 -4.03 13.05
CA THR A 300 -2.32 -5.40 13.41
C THR A 300 -2.75 -6.14 12.15
N LEU A 301 -2.09 -7.27 11.89
CA LEU A 301 -2.38 -8.11 10.74
C LEU A 301 -3.31 -9.25 11.16
N PHE A 302 -4.28 -9.53 10.30
CA PHE A 302 -5.12 -10.72 10.37
C PHE A 302 -4.87 -11.52 9.09
N THR A 303 -4.54 -12.81 9.18
CA THR A 303 -4.31 -13.66 8.00
C THR A 303 -5.25 -14.85 8.02
N TRP A 304 -5.80 -15.20 6.84
CA TRP A 304 -6.64 -16.40 6.71
C TRP A 304 -5.86 -17.69 6.88
N ASP A 305 -4.52 -17.63 6.77
CA ASP A 305 -3.65 -18.81 6.70
C ASP A 305 -2.75 -18.78 7.93
N ALA A 306 -2.90 -19.76 8.81
CA ALA A 306 -2.07 -19.85 10.01
C ALA A 306 -0.58 -19.99 9.66
N ASP A 307 -0.29 -20.51 8.47
CA ASP A 307 1.07 -20.72 7.96
C ASP A 307 1.85 -19.42 7.76
N ASN A 308 1.15 -18.29 7.55
CA ASN A 308 1.79 -17.00 7.32
C ASN A 308 2.20 -16.28 8.63
N ILE A 309 1.79 -16.78 9.80
CA ILE A 309 1.96 -16.04 11.06
C ILE A 309 3.45 -15.85 11.40
N GLU A 310 4.22 -16.94 11.39
CA GLU A 310 5.62 -16.91 11.80
C GLU A 310 6.50 -16.17 10.79
N SER A 311 6.23 -16.31 9.49
CA SER A 311 6.92 -15.55 8.45
C SER A 311 6.63 -14.05 8.54
N LEU A 312 5.37 -13.65 8.78
CA LEU A 312 5.02 -12.24 8.99
C LEU A 312 5.66 -11.66 10.26
N LYS A 313 5.73 -12.42 11.35
CA LYS A 313 6.47 -12.00 12.55
C LYS A 313 7.96 -11.82 12.28
N THR A 314 8.55 -12.72 11.50
CA THR A 314 9.97 -12.63 11.08
C THR A 314 10.22 -11.39 10.21
N GLN A 315 9.22 -10.93 9.46
CA GLN A 315 9.26 -9.65 8.73
C GLN A 315 9.11 -8.40 9.63
N GLY A 316 8.94 -8.59 10.95
CA GLY A 316 8.91 -7.51 11.94
C GLY A 316 7.51 -7.15 12.45
N PHE A 317 6.44 -7.76 11.94
CA PHE A 317 5.09 -7.51 12.47
C PHE A 317 4.90 -8.14 13.85
N THR A 318 4.76 -7.32 14.88
CA THR A 318 4.62 -7.81 16.26
C THR A 318 3.22 -8.32 16.59
N ARG A 319 2.20 -7.94 15.81
CA ARG A 319 0.79 -8.29 16.01
C ARG A 319 0.21 -8.95 14.77
N VAL A 320 0.26 -10.28 14.74
CA VAL A 320 -0.27 -11.11 13.65
C VAL A 320 -1.20 -12.14 14.24
N HIS A 321 -2.45 -12.15 13.77
CA HIS A 321 -3.51 -13.02 14.28
C HIS A 321 -4.09 -13.88 13.14
N TYR A 322 -4.43 -15.12 13.46
CA TYR A 322 -5.22 -15.96 12.58
C TYR A 322 -6.67 -15.47 12.54
N LEU A 323 -7.20 -15.23 11.33
CA LEU A 323 -8.60 -14.92 11.11
C LEU A 323 -9.05 -15.56 9.78
N PRO A 324 -9.69 -16.73 9.82
CA PRO A 324 -10.02 -17.48 8.62
C PRO A 324 -11.05 -16.75 7.75
N LEU A 325 -11.19 -17.20 6.51
CA LEU A 325 -12.29 -16.80 5.63
C LEU A 325 -13.68 -17.06 6.27
N ALA A 326 -14.70 -16.46 5.68
CA ALA A 326 -16.08 -16.55 6.12
C ALA A 326 -17.05 -16.35 4.95
N THR A 327 -18.35 -16.51 5.20
CA THR A 327 -19.38 -16.29 4.18
C THR A 327 -20.49 -15.36 4.68
N ASP A 328 -21.20 -14.72 3.75
CA ASP A 328 -22.42 -13.97 4.04
C ASP A 328 -23.65 -14.86 3.77
N PRO A 329 -24.31 -15.41 4.81
CA PRO A 329 -25.47 -16.27 4.64
C PRO A 329 -26.70 -15.52 4.08
N HIS A 330 -26.69 -14.18 4.08
CA HIS A 330 -27.73 -13.38 3.45
C HIS A 330 -27.53 -13.24 1.94
N ARG A 331 -26.31 -13.46 1.43
CA ARG A 331 -26.01 -13.53 -0.02
C ARG A 331 -26.11 -14.98 -0.49
N PHE A 332 -25.40 -15.89 0.17
CA PHE A 332 -25.47 -17.33 -0.05
C PHE A 332 -26.64 -17.96 0.74
N ARG A 333 -27.85 -17.47 0.48
CA ARG A 333 -29.06 -17.97 1.15
C ARG A 333 -29.29 -19.43 0.80
N LEU A 334 -29.82 -20.19 1.75
CA LEU A 334 -30.32 -21.53 1.48
C LEU A 334 -31.42 -21.46 0.42
N ARG A 335 -31.22 -22.19 -0.68
CA ARG A 335 -32.20 -22.27 -1.78
C ARG A 335 -32.58 -23.73 -1.98
N LYS A 336 -33.89 -23.98 -2.12
CA LYS A 336 -34.36 -25.25 -2.70
C LYS A 336 -34.14 -25.16 -4.20
N ALA A 337 -33.15 -25.89 -4.69
CA ALA A 337 -32.91 -26.06 -6.11
C ALA A 337 -33.03 -27.54 -6.46
N VAL A 338 -33.60 -27.84 -7.63
CA VAL A 338 -33.49 -29.17 -8.22
C VAL A 338 -32.11 -29.23 -8.88
N PRO A 339 -31.25 -30.20 -8.50
CA PRO A 339 -29.95 -30.32 -9.14
C PRO A 339 -30.11 -30.58 -10.64
N VAL A 340 -29.42 -29.79 -11.46
CA VAL A 340 -29.38 -29.93 -12.92
C VAL A 340 -28.00 -30.40 -13.41
N ARG A 341 -27.04 -30.54 -12.49
CA ARG A 341 -25.68 -31.02 -12.72
C ARG A 341 -25.33 -32.08 -11.70
N GLU A 342 -24.71 -33.17 -12.15
CA GLU A 342 -24.22 -34.23 -11.27
C GLU A 342 -22.93 -33.78 -10.55
N VAL A 343 -21.91 -33.37 -11.31
CA VAL A 343 -20.62 -32.91 -10.78
C VAL A 343 -20.22 -31.62 -11.46
N ALA A 344 -19.72 -30.65 -10.69
CA ALA A 344 -19.13 -29.43 -11.26
C ALA A 344 -17.85 -29.02 -10.53
N PHE A 345 -16.93 -28.41 -11.27
CA PHE A 345 -15.73 -27.77 -10.74
C PHE A 345 -15.72 -26.30 -11.18
N VAL A 346 -15.50 -25.38 -10.23
CA VAL A 346 -15.40 -23.94 -10.52
C VAL A 346 -13.97 -23.50 -10.27
N GLY A 347 -13.19 -23.23 -11.32
CA GLY A 347 -11.80 -22.81 -11.18
C GLY A 347 -11.13 -22.41 -12.48
N ASN A 348 -10.22 -21.44 -12.38
CA ASN A 348 -9.35 -21.06 -13.49
C ASN A 348 -8.31 -22.16 -13.76
N SER A 349 -7.99 -22.44 -15.02
CA SER A 349 -6.99 -23.42 -15.44
C SER A 349 -5.56 -22.99 -15.10
N MET A 350 -5.33 -21.69 -14.90
CA MET A 350 -4.02 -21.03 -14.79
C MET A 350 -3.17 -21.06 -16.07
N VAL A 351 -3.60 -21.72 -17.15
CA VAL A 351 -2.86 -21.86 -18.42
C VAL A 351 -2.49 -20.48 -18.99
N HIS A 352 -3.48 -19.61 -19.15
CA HIS A 352 -3.25 -18.27 -19.70
C HIS A 352 -2.38 -17.40 -18.78
N LYS A 353 -2.50 -17.57 -17.46
CA LYS A 353 -1.70 -16.81 -16.48
C LYS A 353 -0.24 -17.22 -16.49
N VAL A 354 0.03 -18.52 -16.55
CA VAL A 354 1.38 -19.09 -16.70
C VAL A 354 2.01 -18.61 -18.00
N ARG A 355 1.29 -18.74 -19.14
CA ARG A 355 1.78 -18.26 -20.44
C ARG A 355 2.06 -16.75 -20.43
N ALA A 356 1.17 -15.94 -19.87
CA ALA A 356 1.36 -14.50 -19.77
C ALA A 356 2.60 -14.16 -18.94
N LYS A 357 2.86 -14.87 -17.82
CA LYS A 357 4.07 -14.65 -17.02
C LYS A 357 5.34 -14.95 -17.81
N LEU A 358 5.38 -16.07 -18.53
CA LEU A 358 6.49 -16.45 -19.41
C LEU A 358 6.71 -15.46 -20.57
N GLN A 359 5.65 -14.84 -21.09
CA GLN A 359 5.73 -13.88 -22.20
C GLN A 359 6.19 -12.48 -21.75
N HIS A 360 5.82 -12.07 -20.54
CA HIS A 360 6.06 -10.69 -20.06
C HIS A 360 7.33 -10.53 -19.22
N HIS A 361 7.99 -11.62 -18.84
CA HIS A 361 9.17 -11.58 -17.98
C HIS A 361 10.27 -12.47 -18.56
N VAL A 362 11.52 -12.08 -18.33
CA VAL A 362 12.69 -12.87 -18.70
C VAL A 362 13.26 -13.49 -17.44
N PHE A 363 13.35 -14.81 -17.41
CA PHE A 363 13.87 -15.57 -16.28
C PHE A 363 15.16 -16.32 -16.69
N PRO A 364 16.04 -16.66 -15.74
CA PRO A 364 17.19 -17.52 -15.99
C PRO A 364 16.80 -18.82 -16.69
N ALA A 365 17.54 -19.21 -17.74
CA ALA A 365 17.20 -20.36 -18.58
C ALA A 365 17.01 -21.67 -17.78
N GLY A 366 17.93 -21.99 -16.86
CA GLY A 366 17.80 -23.21 -16.03
C GLY A 366 16.56 -23.25 -15.14
N LEU A 367 15.98 -22.10 -14.77
CA LEU A 367 14.71 -22.05 -14.03
C LEU A 367 13.49 -22.29 -14.93
N ILE A 368 13.61 -22.05 -16.23
CA ILE A 368 12.55 -22.23 -17.22
C ILE A 368 12.62 -23.62 -17.85
N ASP A 369 13.82 -24.09 -18.17
CA ASP A 369 14.07 -25.41 -18.72
C ASP A 369 13.56 -26.50 -17.77
N ASP A 370 13.69 -26.28 -16.45
CA ASP A 370 13.22 -27.21 -15.41
C ASP A 370 11.87 -26.80 -14.78
N LEU A 371 11.10 -25.88 -15.39
CA LEU A 371 9.88 -25.34 -14.77
C LEU A 371 8.85 -26.43 -14.42
N ASP A 372 8.68 -27.43 -15.27
CA ASP A 372 7.78 -28.56 -15.03
C ASP A 372 8.23 -29.42 -13.84
N LEU A 373 9.53 -29.72 -13.77
CA LEU A 373 10.14 -30.48 -12.67
C LEU A 373 9.98 -29.72 -11.35
N LEU A 374 10.37 -28.44 -11.34
CA LEU A 374 10.27 -27.59 -10.15
C LEU A 374 8.82 -27.40 -9.72
N GLY A 375 7.88 -27.28 -10.66
CA GLY A 375 6.45 -27.16 -10.37
C GLY A 375 5.88 -28.43 -9.71
N GLN A 376 6.26 -29.61 -10.22
CA GLN A 376 5.86 -30.87 -9.61
C GLN A 376 6.44 -31.02 -8.19
N ALA A 377 7.74 -30.77 -8.03
CA ALA A 377 8.40 -30.86 -6.74
C ALA A 377 7.85 -29.83 -5.73
N PHE A 378 7.61 -28.59 -6.16
CA PHE A 378 7.00 -27.58 -5.30
C PHE A 378 5.58 -27.95 -4.90
N LYS A 379 4.77 -28.56 -5.78
CA LYS A 379 3.43 -29.07 -5.43
C LYS A 379 3.49 -30.13 -4.32
N GLU A 380 4.47 -31.01 -4.37
CA GLU A 380 4.65 -32.11 -3.41
C GLU A 380 5.33 -31.66 -2.11
N SER A 381 6.10 -30.56 -2.15
CA SER A 381 6.78 -30.05 -0.97
C SER A 381 5.80 -29.48 0.05
N GLY A 382 6.15 -29.60 1.34
CA GLY A 382 5.45 -28.88 2.42
C GLY A 382 5.84 -27.40 2.52
N ILE A 383 6.82 -26.94 1.73
CA ILE A 383 7.43 -25.62 1.85
C ILE A 383 6.56 -24.54 1.20
N LEU A 384 6.40 -23.40 1.88
CA LEU A 384 5.39 -22.40 1.54
C LEU A 384 5.87 -21.33 0.56
N SER A 385 7.17 -21.00 0.59
CA SER A 385 7.81 -20.01 -0.28
C SER A 385 8.61 -20.72 -1.35
N VAL A 386 8.57 -20.20 -2.58
CA VAL A 386 9.38 -20.70 -3.68
C VAL A 386 10.86 -20.49 -3.40
N ALA A 387 11.28 -19.33 -2.91
CA ALA A 387 12.67 -19.10 -2.50
C ALA A 387 13.15 -20.14 -1.47
N ALA A 388 12.39 -20.35 -0.39
CA ALA A 388 12.75 -21.32 0.64
C ALA A 388 12.76 -22.77 0.11
N PHE A 389 11.87 -23.09 -0.84
CA PHE A 389 11.83 -24.40 -1.48
C PHE A 389 13.07 -24.63 -2.35
N LEU A 390 13.44 -23.65 -3.18
CA LEU A 390 14.65 -23.75 -4.00
C LEU A 390 15.88 -23.86 -3.11
N ASP A 391 16.01 -23.04 -2.07
CA ASP A 391 17.14 -23.10 -1.14
C ASP A 391 17.28 -24.48 -0.48
N ALA A 392 16.17 -25.11 -0.11
CA ALA A 392 16.16 -26.38 0.60
C ALA A 392 16.35 -27.60 -0.31
N GLU A 393 15.73 -27.60 -1.50
CA GLU A 393 15.61 -28.80 -2.34
C GLU A 393 16.34 -28.67 -3.68
N PHE A 394 16.62 -27.45 -4.17
CA PHE A 394 17.21 -27.17 -5.48
C PHE A 394 18.26 -26.02 -5.41
N PRO A 395 19.39 -26.20 -4.70
CA PRO A 395 20.32 -25.10 -4.40
C PRO A 395 20.97 -24.45 -5.63
N ASP A 396 21.15 -25.21 -6.72
CA ASP A 396 21.64 -24.66 -7.99
C ASP A 396 20.61 -23.69 -8.61
N HIS A 397 19.33 -24.08 -8.58
CA HIS A 397 18.22 -23.22 -9.00
C HIS A 397 18.01 -22.04 -8.05
N ALA A 398 18.25 -22.20 -6.75
CA ALA A 398 18.24 -21.11 -5.80
C ALA A 398 19.31 -20.07 -6.12
N THR A 399 20.50 -20.51 -6.53
CA THR A 399 21.58 -19.64 -7.00
C THR A 399 21.13 -18.86 -8.23
N LEU A 400 20.51 -19.52 -9.23
CA LEU A 400 19.94 -18.86 -10.41
C LEU A 400 18.84 -17.85 -10.03
N PHE A 401 17.95 -18.22 -9.12
CA PHE A 401 16.90 -17.34 -8.60
C PHE A 401 17.49 -16.09 -7.94
N GLY A 402 18.58 -16.24 -7.20
CA GLY A 402 19.33 -15.16 -6.58
C GLY A 402 19.99 -14.19 -7.57
N THR A 403 20.24 -14.61 -8.82
CA THR A 403 20.81 -13.72 -9.86
C THR A 403 19.83 -12.70 -10.42
N MET A 404 18.52 -12.84 -10.16
CA MET A 404 17.53 -11.89 -10.64
C MET A 404 17.75 -10.49 -10.03
N PRO A 405 17.73 -9.42 -10.84
CA PRO A 405 18.29 -8.12 -10.48
C PRO A 405 17.44 -7.38 -9.45
N ASP A 406 16.13 -7.64 -9.43
CA ASP A 406 15.18 -6.91 -8.63
C ASP A 406 14.15 -7.84 -7.98
N THR A 407 13.50 -7.27 -6.98
CA THR A 407 12.44 -7.88 -6.18
C THR A 407 11.25 -8.27 -7.07
N GLU A 408 10.76 -7.40 -7.93
CA GLU A 408 9.61 -7.69 -8.80
C GLU A 408 9.83 -8.91 -9.72
N SER A 409 11.03 -9.06 -10.28
CA SER A 409 11.43 -10.22 -11.08
C SER A 409 11.37 -11.53 -10.27
N ARG A 410 11.88 -11.53 -9.04
CA ARG A 410 11.80 -12.69 -8.13
C ARG A 410 10.35 -13.06 -7.80
N LEU A 411 9.53 -12.08 -7.44
CA LEU A 411 8.10 -12.28 -7.16
C LEU A 411 7.35 -12.82 -8.39
N ALA A 412 7.70 -12.33 -9.58
CA ALA A 412 7.11 -12.82 -10.82
C ALA A 412 7.42 -14.30 -11.05
N TYR A 413 8.64 -14.75 -10.72
CA TYR A 413 9.00 -16.16 -10.78
C TYR A 413 8.31 -16.99 -9.70
N GLU A 414 8.25 -16.52 -8.45
CA GLU A 414 7.52 -17.22 -7.38
C GLU A 414 6.05 -17.42 -7.75
N THR A 415 5.43 -16.38 -8.32
CA THR A 415 4.05 -16.42 -8.82
C THR A 415 3.91 -17.41 -9.96
N LEU A 416 4.85 -17.41 -10.92
CA LEU A 416 4.87 -18.35 -12.04
C LEU A 416 4.91 -19.80 -11.55
N LEU A 417 5.85 -20.14 -10.66
CA LEU A 417 6.01 -21.51 -10.16
C LEU A 417 4.79 -21.96 -9.34
N THR A 418 4.23 -21.07 -8.52
CA THR A 418 3.01 -21.32 -7.75
C THR A 418 1.80 -21.57 -8.66
N TRP A 419 1.64 -20.79 -9.73
CA TRP A 419 0.56 -20.97 -10.69
C TRP A 419 0.76 -22.22 -11.54
N LYS A 420 1.99 -22.54 -11.93
CA LYS A 420 2.31 -23.80 -12.62
C LYS A 420 1.96 -25.01 -11.75
N SER A 421 2.40 -25.02 -10.50
CA SER A 421 2.06 -26.07 -9.53
C SER A 421 0.55 -26.19 -9.31
N THR A 422 -0.18 -25.06 -9.29
CA THR A 422 -1.65 -25.05 -9.20
C THR A 422 -2.30 -25.62 -10.46
N LEU A 423 -1.79 -25.30 -11.65
CA LEU A 423 -2.26 -25.84 -12.93
C LEU A 423 -2.16 -27.36 -12.91
N ASP A 424 -0.95 -27.89 -12.63
CA ASP A 424 -0.68 -29.33 -12.65
C ASP A 424 -1.52 -30.06 -11.62
N HIS A 425 -1.58 -29.53 -10.39
CA HIS A 425 -2.40 -30.08 -9.33
C HIS A 425 -3.88 -30.16 -9.74
N ARG A 426 -4.44 -29.07 -10.28
CA ARG A 426 -5.85 -29.07 -10.71
C ARG A 426 -6.10 -30.02 -11.87
N LEU A 427 -5.19 -30.07 -12.85
CA LEU A 427 -5.33 -30.96 -13.99
C LEU A 427 -5.41 -32.43 -13.55
N GLU A 428 -4.50 -32.87 -12.68
CA GLU A 428 -4.50 -34.23 -12.13
C GLU A 428 -5.80 -34.58 -11.41
N HIS A 429 -6.40 -33.63 -10.69
CA HIS A 429 -7.62 -33.87 -9.91
C HIS A 429 -8.89 -33.79 -10.76
N VAL A 430 -8.92 -32.87 -11.74
CA VAL A 430 -10.08 -32.70 -12.64
C VAL A 430 -10.19 -33.88 -13.61
N ILE A 431 -9.08 -34.51 -14.01
CA ILE A 431 -9.09 -35.71 -14.85
C ILE A 431 -9.88 -36.85 -14.18
N GLU A 432 -9.77 -37.01 -12.86
CA GLU A 432 -10.52 -38.02 -12.09
C GLU A 432 -12.04 -37.81 -12.13
N LEU A 433 -12.50 -36.62 -12.53
CA LEU A 433 -13.91 -36.31 -12.66
C LEU A 433 -14.48 -36.67 -14.04
N LEU A 434 -13.65 -36.81 -15.08
CA LEU A 434 -14.10 -37.02 -16.47
C LEU A 434 -15.06 -38.20 -16.66
N PRO A 435 -14.92 -39.36 -15.96
CA PRO A 435 -15.90 -40.44 -16.04
C PRO A 435 -17.33 -40.07 -15.62
N PHE A 436 -17.51 -38.91 -14.96
CA PHE A 436 -18.79 -38.40 -14.47
C PHE A 436 -19.31 -37.21 -15.28
N HIS A 437 -18.74 -36.93 -16.46
CA HIS A 437 -19.15 -35.86 -17.36
C HIS A 437 -19.28 -34.49 -16.66
N PRO A 438 -18.22 -33.99 -15.99
CA PRO A 438 -18.32 -32.84 -15.10
C PRO A 438 -18.63 -31.56 -15.90
N ASN A 439 -19.30 -30.62 -15.24
CA ASN A 439 -19.39 -29.25 -15.71
C ASN A 439 -18.20 -28.44 -15.16
N ILE A 440 -17.30 -28.02 -16.04
CA ILE A 440 -16.10 -27.26 -15.69
C ILE A 440 -16.36 -25.78 -16.00
N VAL A 441 -16.40 -25.00 -14.93
CA VAL A 441 -16.60 -23.56 -14.96
C VAL A 441 -15.25 -22.86 -14.85
N GLY A 442 -14.87 -22.09 -15.86
CA GLY A 442 -13.59 -21.39 -15.86
C GLY A 442 -13.22 -20.79 -17.21
N ASP A 443 -11.95 -20.39 -17.32
CA ASP A 443 -11.39 -19.81 -18.53
C ASP A 443 -11.19 -20.86 -19.64
N LYS A 444 -10.92 -20.38 -20.86
CA LYS A 444 -10.78 -21.26 -22.03
C LYS A 444 -9.53 -22.15 -22.00
N GLY A 445 -8.59 -21.94 -21.08
CA GLY A 445 -7.38 -22.75 -20.99
C GLY A 445 -7.66 -24.23 -20.72
N TRP A 446 -8.83 -24.57 -20.17
CA TRP A 446 -9.28 -25.96 -20.02
C TRP A 446 -9.34 -26.73 -21.34
N PHE A 447 -9.69 -26.09 -22.46
CA PHE A 447 -9.72 -26.74 -23.77
C PHE A 447 -8.34 -27.15 -24.28
N ASP A 448 -7.28 -26.51 -23.79
CA ASP A 448 -5.91 -26.80 -24.20
C ASP A 448 -5.32 -28.03 -23.50
N ILE A 449 -5.81 -28.34 -22.29
CA ILE A 449 -5.20 -29.33 -21.40
C ILE A 449 -6.09 -30.53 -21.08
N LEU A 450 -7.39 -30.47 -21.41
CA LEU A 450 -8.32 -31.59 -21.25
C LEU A 450 -8.64 -32.28 -22.58
N PRO A 451 -9.08 -33.55 -22.56
CA PRO A 451 -9.60 -34.23 -23.74
C PRO A 451 -10.76 -33.47 -24.40
N SER A 452 -10.97 -33.70 -25.69
CA SER A 452 -12.01 -33.00 -26.48
C SER A 452 -13.46 -33.40 -26.13
N PHE A 453 -13.65 -34.47 -25.36
CA PHE A 453 -14.96 -34.98 -24.93
C PHE A 453 -14.93 -35.43 -23.46
N GLY A 454 -16.11 -35.72 -22.91
CA GLY A 454 -16.22 -36.24 -21.53
C GLY A 454 -16.43 -35.18 -20.46
N TRP A 455 -16.66 -33.92 -20.83
CA TRP A 455 -16.98 -32.82 -19.92
C TRP A 455 -17.77 -31.73 -20.66
N SER A 456 -18.34 -30.78 -19.92
CA SER A 456 -19.01 -29.60 -20.47
C SER A 456 -18.38 -28.32 -19.92
N HIS A 457 -18.22 -27.31 -20.77
CA HIS A 457 -17.69 -26.01 -20.36
C HIS A 457 -18.80 -25.06 -19.93
N HIS A 458 -18.52 -24.24 -18.92
CA HIS A 458 -19.26 -23.04 -18.60
C HIS A 458 -18.27 -21.87 -18.44
N PRO A 459 -18.57 -20.66 -18.97
CA PRO A 459 -17.77 -19.47 -18.72
C PRO A 459 -17.64 -19.14 -17.23
N GLU A 460 -16.69 -18.27 -16.87
CA GLU A 460 -16.53 -17.79 -15.51
C GLU A 460 -17.83 -17.20 -14.93
N LEU A 461 -18.09 -17.50 -13.66
CA LEU A 461 -19.30 -17.10 -12.95
C LEU A 461 -19.02 -15.89 -12.06
N ASN A 462 -19.97 -14.95 -12.01
CA ASN A 462 -19.94 -13.87 -11.06
C ASN A 462 -20.20 -14.39 -9.64
N TYR A 463 -19.38 -13.91 -8.70
CA TYR A 463 -19.44 -14.34 -7.30
C TYR A 463 -20.80 -14.04 -6.64
N TYR A 464 -21.41 -12.90 -6.96
CA TYR A 464 -22.66 -12.45 -6.33
C TYR A 464 -23.91 -12.94 -7.05
N SER A 465 -23.96 -12.79 -8.36
CA SER A 465 -25.19 -13.04 -9.11
C SER A 465 -25.38 -14.50 -9.47
N ASP A 466 -24.29 -15.28 -9.58
CA ASP A 466 -24.39 -16.59 -10.21
C ASP A 466 -24.08 -17.75 -9.23
N LEU A 467 -22.99 -17.67 -8.46
CA LEU A 467 -22.57 -18.76 -7.56
C LEU A 467 -23.63 -19.18 -6.53
N PRO A 468 -24.40 -18.27 -5.89
CA PRO A 468 -25.46 -18.65 -4.96
C PRO A 468 -26.58 -19.49 -5.58
N PHE A 469 -26.72 -19.48 -6.91
CA PHE A 469 -27.69 -20.29 -7.65
C PHE A 469 -27.03 -21.53 -8.26
N PHE A 470 -25.77 -21.42 -8.68
CA PHE A 470 -25.02 -22.50 -9.28
C PHE A 470 -24.78 -23.65 -8.30
N TYR A 471 -24.28 -23.35 -7.10
CA TYR A 471 -23.90 -24.34 -6.09
C TYR A 471 -25.02 -25.28 -5.63
N PRO A 472 -26.22 -24.79 -5.23
CA PRO A 472 -27.30 -25.69 -4.81
C PRO A 472 -27.92 -26.46 -5.99
N ALA A 473 -27.69 -26.02 -7.23
CA ALA A 473 -28.15 -26.70 -8.44
C ALA A 473 -27.17 -27.79 -8.94
N THR A 474 -26.13 -28.12 -8.16
CA THR A 474 -25.12 -29.13 -8.48
C THR A 474 -25.07 -30.18 -7.36
N ARG A 475 -25.14 -31.48 -7.69
CA ARG A 475 -25.18 -32.55 -6.68
C ARG A 475 -23.86 -32.72 -5.95
N ILE A 476 -22.73 -32.58 -6.64
CA ILE A 476 -21.39 -32.55 -6.06
C ILE A 476 -20.63 -31.34 -6.64
N ASN A 477 -20.38 -30.35 -5.78
CA ASN A 477 -19.43 -29.29 -6.09
C ASN A 477 -18.04 -29.80 -5.69
N PHE A 478 -17.20 -30.02 -6.69
CA PHE A 478 -15.82 -30.42 -6.47
C PHE A 478 -14.96 -29.19 -6.20
N ASN A 479 -14.08 -29.28 -5.22
CA ASN A 479 -13.11 -28.25 -4.87
C ASN A 479 -11.70 -28.83 -4.85
N CYS A 480 -10.75 -28.06 -5.41
CA CYS A 480 -9.33 -28.34 -5.41
C CYS A 480 -8.60 -27.03 -5.13
N THR A 481 -7.95 -26.96 -3.97
CA THR A 481 -7.36 -25.72 -3.46
C THR A 481 -6.03 -25.40 -4.17
N SER A 482 -5.76 -24.11 -4.37
CA SER A 482 -4.55 -23.66 -5.05
C SER A 482 -3.31 -23.89 -4.19
N GLN A 483 -2.17 -24.15 -4.84
CA GLN A 483 -0.88 -24.34 -4.19
C GLN A 483 -0.32 -23.07 -3.53
N GLN A 484 -1.00 -21.93 -3.68
CA GLN A 484 -0.70 -20.70 -2.92
C GLN A 484 -1.05 -20.78 -1.43
N MET A 485 -1.87 -21.76 -1.02
CA MET A 485 -2.38 -21.94 0.35
C MET A 485 -2.36 -23.43 0.71
N LYS A 486 -1.16 -23.96 0.95
CA LYS A 486 -0.98 -25.42 1.13
C LYS A 486 -1.71 -25.96 2.37
N GLY A 487 -1.77 -25.17 3.44
CA GLY A 487 -2.41 -25.57 4.71
C GLY A 487 -3.84 -25.08 4.90
N ALA A 488 -4.20 -23.92 4.34
CA ALA A 488 -5.51 -23.29 4.54
C ALA A 488 -6.58 -23.77 3.54
N VAL A 489 -7.83 -23.39 3.82
CA VAL A 489 -9.00 -23.67 2.98
C VAL A 489 -9.42 -22.45 2.17
N ASN A 490 -10.01 -22.67 0.99
CA ASN A 490 -10.52 -21.58 0.16
C ASN A 490 -12.01 -21.27 0.43
N GLN A 491 -12.48 -20.17 -0.17
CA GLN A 491 -13.83 -19.62 0.01
C GLN A 491 -14.98 -20.64 -0.19
N ARG A 492 -14.83 -21.64 -1.09
CA ARG A 492 -15.90 -22.62 -1.40
C ARG A 492 -16.26 -23.48 -0.20
N VAL A 493 -15.32 -23.70 0.72
CA VAL A 493 -15.54 -24.44 1.97
C VAL A 493 -16.62 -23.80 2.83
N PHE A 494 -16.84 -22.49 2.70
CA PHE A 494 -17.89 -21.76 3.41
C PHE A 494 -19.14 -21.55 2.53
N ASP A 495 -18.96 -21.12 1.29
CA ASP A 495 -20.08 -20.70 0.43
C ASP A 495 -20.96 -21.86 -0.05
N VAL A 496 -20.35 -23.00 -0.37
CA VAL A 496 -21.09 -24.14 -0.93
C VAL A 496 -22.04 -24.73 0.12
N PRO A 497 -21.60 -25.10 1.33
CA PRO A 497 -22.49 -25.70 2.32
C PRO A 497 -23.51 -24.69 2.87
N VAL A 498 -23.14 -23.40 3.00
CA VAL A 498 -24.08 -22.41 3.51
C VAL A 498 -25.27 -22.25 2.55
N CYS A 499 -25.11 -22.23 1.24
CA CYS A 499 -26.27 -22.14 0.33
C CYS A 499 -27.01 -23.48 0.12
N GLY A 500 -26.56 -24.57 0.76
CA GLY A 500 -27.18 -25.90 0.69
C GLY A 500 -26.57 -26.84 -0.35
N GLY A 501 -25.43 -26.49 -0.94
CA GLY A 501 -24.68 -27.37 -1.84
C GLY A 501 -23.82 -28.38 -1.06
N PHE A 502 -23.62 -29.57 -1.65
CA PHE A 502 -22.63 -30.53 -1.15
C PHE A 502 -21.27 -30.24 -1.77
N LEU A 503 -20.24 -30.18 -0.91
CA LEU A 503 -18.85 -29.96 -1.29
C LEU A 503 -18.05 -31.24 -1.07
N LEU A 504 -17.30 -31.64 -2.09
CA LEU A 504 -16.20 -32.60 -1.99
C LEU A 504 -14.90 -31.82 -2.21
N THR A 505 -14.05 -31.74 -1.19
CA THR A 505 -12.85 -30.89 -1.19
C THR A 505 -11.59 -31.70 -0.92
N ASP A 506 -10.44 -31.19 -1.30
CA ASP A 506 -9.16 -31.67 -0.84
C ASP A 506 -9.00 -31.47 0.68
N HIS A 507 -8.37 -32.44 1.35
CA HIS A 507 -7.94 -32.31 2.74
C HIS A 507 -6.83 -31.27 2.85
N ARG A 508 -6.94 -30.41 3.87
CA ARG A 508 -5.97 -29.37 4.20
C ARG A 508 -5.77 -29.40 5.70
N ARG A 509 -4.53 -29.26 6.18
CA ARG A 509 -4.21 -29.46 7.60
C ARG A 509 -4.91 -28.50 8.57
N GLN A 510 -5.42 -27.36 8.09
CA GLN A 510 -6.20 -26.42 8.90
C GLN A 510 -7.72 -26.68 8.81
N MET A 511 -8.15 -27.77 8.15
CA MET A 511 -9.56 -28.13 8.04
C MET A 511 -10.15 -28.48 9.40
N GLU A 512 -9.41 -29.21 10.23
CA GLU A 512 -9.82 -29.68 11.56
C GLU A 512 -10.03 -28.53 12.56
N ASP A 513 -9.38 -27.38 12.35
CA ASP A 513 -9.57 -26.17 13.16
C ASP A 513 -10.92 -25.49 12.85
N LEU A 514 -11.54 -25.84 11.73
CA LEU A 514 -12.76 -25.20 11.21
C LEU A 514 -13.96 -26.16 11.25
N PHE A 515 -13.75 -27.42 10.89
CA PHE A 515 -14.80 -28.41 10.69
C PHE A 515 -14.39 -29.77 11.25
N GLU A 516 -15.36 -30.67 11.41
CA GLU A 516 -15.12 -32.10 11.66
C GLU A 516 -15.21 -32.88 10.33
N PRO A 517 -14.09 -33.26 9.67
CA PRO A 517 -14.11 -34.05 8.45
C PRO A 517 -14.86 -35.37 8.62
N GLY A 518 -15.59 -35.79 7.58
CA GLY A 518 -16.46 -36.97 7.61
C GLY A 518 -17.85 -36.72 8.23
N ARG A 519 -18.02 -35.64 9.01
CA ARG A 519 -19.32 -35.26 9.60
C ARG A 519 -19.89 -33.96 9.05
N GLU A 520 -19.07 -32.92 8.98
CA GLU A 520 -19.46 -31.56 8.59
C GLU A 520 -18.98 -31.22 7.17
N MET A 521 -17.97 -31.93 6.68
CA MET A 521 -17.36 -31.77 5.36
C MET A 521 -16.81 -33.12 4.87
N ILE A 522 -16.82 -33.37 3.56
CA ILE A 522 -16.14 -34.54 2.99
C ILE A 522 -14.86 -34.10 2.30
N CYS A 523 -13.76 -34.70 2.73
CA CYS A 523 -12.44 -34.48 2.16
C CYS A 523 -11.93 -35.72 1.42
N TYR A 524 -11.14 -35.53 0.38
CA TYR A 524 -10.24 -36.54 -0.17
C TYR A 524 -8.80 -36.20 0.22
N ALA A 525 -8.01 -37.19 0.61
CA ALA A 525 -6.60 -37.02 0.95
C ALA A 525 -5.69 -37.25 -0.26
N ASP A 526 -6.08 -38.19 -1.13
CA ASP A 526 -5.35 -38.54 -2.34
C ASP A 526 -6.27 -38.53 -3.57
N ARG A 527 -5.69 -38.26 -4.74
CA ARG A 527 -6.43 -38.21 -6.01
C ARG A 527 -7.15 -39.54 -6.31
N SER A 528 -6.60 -40.67 -5.91
CA SER A 528 -7.21 -42.00 -6.14
C SER A 528 -8.55 -42.20 -5.44
N GLU A 529 -8.83 -41.42 -4.39
CA GLU A 529 -10.10 -41.48 -3.65
C GLU A 529 -11.26 -40.78 -4.38
N ILE A 530 -10.94 -39.83 -5.27
CA ILE A 530 -11.92 -38.92 -5.90
C ILE A 530 -13.02 -39.71 -6.60
N ALA A 531 -12.66 -40.63 -7.49
CA ALA A 531 -13.64 -41.40 -8.25
C ALA A 531 -14.55 -42.27 -7.35
N GLY A 532 -13.99 -42.80 -6.26
CA GLY A 532 -14.73 -43.57 -5.25
C GLY A 532 -15.73 -42.70 -4.49
N LEU A 533 -15.30 -41.54 -4.02
CA LEU A 533 -16.14 -40.59 -3.28
C LEU A 533 -17.24 -40.00 -4.17
N VAL A 534 -16.93 -39.65 -5.42
CA VAL A 534 -17.92 -39.16 -6.39
C VAL A 534 -18.99 -40.24 -6.63
N ARG A 535 -18.61 -41.49 -6.93
CA ARG A 535 -19.59 -42.60 -7.07
C ARG A 535 -20.43 -42.79 -5.80
N HIS A 536 -19.79 -42.80 -4.65
CA HIS A 536 -20.45 -43.03 -3.37
C HIS A 536 -21.54 -41.98 -3.11
N TYR A 537 -21.17 -40.71 -3.26
CA TYR A 537 -22.04 -39.60 -2.93
C TYR A 537 -23.06 -39.31 -4.01
N LEU A 538 -22.79 -39.51 -5.31
CA LEU A 538 -23.83 -39.40 -6.36
C LEU A 538 -25.00 -40.37 -6.11
N ALA A 539 -24.72 -41.58 -5.63
CA ALA A 539 -25.73 -42.59 -5.35
C ALA A 539 -26.52 -42.37 -4.03
N ARG A 540 -26.13 -41.41 -3.17
CA ARG A 540 -26.65 -41.30 -1.79
C ARG A 540 -27.04 -39.88 -1.39
N ASP A 541 -28.22 -39.46 -1.82
CA ASP A 541 -28.77 -38.12 -1.52
C ASP A 541 -28.88 -37.85 -0.02
N ALA A 542 -29.37 -38.82 0.77
CA ALA A 542 -29.50 -38.67 2.22
C ALA A 542 -28.15 -38.47 2.92
N ALA A 543 -27.10 -39.16 2.45
CA ALA A 543 -25.75 -39.00 3.00
C ALA A 543 -25.21 -37.59 2.71
N ARG A 544 -25.35 -37.10 1.46
CA ARG A 544 -24.97 -35.73 1.11
C ARG A 544 -25.72 -34.71 1.96
N GLN A 545 -27.04 -34.86 2.08
CA GLN A 545 -27.87 -33.93 2.85
C GLN A 545 -27.50 -33.87 4.33
N LYS A 546 -27.12 -35.00 4.93
CA LYS A 546 -26.64 -35.06 6.33
C LYS A 546 -25.39 -34.20 6.53
N ILE A 547 -24.40 -34.35 5.63
CA ILE A 547 -23.15 -33.56 5.68
C ILE A 547 -23.45 -32.07 5.47
N VAL A 548 -24.21 -31.70 4.43
CA VAL A 548 -24.57 -30.31 4.14
C VAL A 548 -25.25 -29.65 5.33
N THR A 549 -26.18 -30.35 5.97
CA THR A 549 -26.90 -29.82 7.13
C THR A 549 -25.97 -29.58 8.31
N ALA A 550 -25.08 -30.53 8.62
CA ALA A 550 -24.10 -30.39 9.69
C ALA A 550 -23.10 -29.26 9.42
N GLY A 551 -22.52 -29.19 8.21
CA GLY A 551 -21.61 -28.13 7.80
C GLY A 551 -22.25 -26.74 7.81
N ARG A 552 -23.51 -26.63 7.35
CA ARG A 552 -24.25 -25.36 7.43
C ARG A 552 -24.48 -24.91 8.87
N VAL A 553 -24.81 -25.82 9.79
CA VAL A 553 -24.94 -25.49 11.22
C VAL A 553 -23.62 -24.94 11.77
N ARG A 554 -22.49 -25.60 11.47
CA ARG A 554 -21.15 -25.12 11.84
C ARG A 554 -20.88 -23.71 11.30
N ILE A 555 -21.13 -23.47 10.01
CA ILE A 555 -20.86 -22.18 9.36
C ILE A 555 -21.70 -21.05 9.97
N LEU A 556 -23.01 -21.26 10.14
CA LEU A 556 -23.88 -20.22 10.69
C LEU A 556 -23.51 -19.87 12.14
N ALA A 557 -23.01 -20.84 12.90
CA ALA A 557 -22.56 -20.61 14.27
C ALA A 557 -21.19 -19.92 14.35
N HIS A 558 -20.24 -20.24 13.45
CA HIS A 558 -18.82 -19.91 13.67
C HIS A 558 -18.09 -19.25 12.50
N HIS A 559 -18.64 -19.22 11.28
CA HIS A 559 -17.91 -18.84 10.07
C HIS A 559 -18.65 -17.84 9.18
N THR A 560 -19.42 -16.94 9.80
CA THR A 560 -20.00 -15.77 9.12
C THR A 560 -19.09 -14.55 9.27
N TYR A 561 -19.23 -13.57 8.37
CA TYR A 561 -18.52 -12.30 8.51
C TYR A 561 -18.84 -11.60 9.84
N ASP A 562 -20.06 -11.74 10.35
CA ASP A 562 -20.48 -11.21 11.65
C ASP A 562 -19.58 -11.76 12.77
N GLN A 563 -19.24 -13.05 12.74
CA GLN A 563 -18.31 -13.65 13.70
C GLN A 563 -16.87 -13.16 13.51
N ARG A 564 -16.41 -13.01 12.26
CA ARG A 564 -15.05 -12.52 11.96
C ARG A 564 -14.85 -11.09 12.43
N LEU A 565 -15.80 -10.20 12.14
CA LEU A 565 -15.74 -8.80 12.56
C LEU A 565 -15.87 -8.67 14.07
N THR A 566 -16.71 -9.48 14.72
CA THR A 566 -16.78 -9.51 16.18
C THR A 566 -15.42 -9.90 16.80
N SER A 567 -14.76 -10.93 16.26
CA SER A 567 -13.43 -11.34 16.72
C SER A 567 -12.37 -10.28 16.45
N LEU A 568 -12.34 -9.72 15.24
CA LEU A 568 -11.40 -8.68 14.84
C LEU A 568 -11.53 -7.45 15.74
N VAL A 569 -12.75 -6.94 15.93
CA VAL A 569 -13.00 -5.79 16.81
C VAL A 569 -12.59 -6.08 18.25
N ARG A 570 -12.85 -7.29 18.74
CA ARG A 570 -12.40 -7.70 20.09
C ARG A 570 -10.88 -7.61 20.20
N THR A 571 -10.14 -8.21 19.27
CA THR A 571 -8.67 -8.16 19.25
C THR A 571 -8.17 -6.72 19.19
N MET A 572 -8.75 -5.88 18.33
CA MET A 572 -8.37 -4.47 18.23
C MET A 572 -8.64 -3.71 19.53
N ARG A 573 -9.79 -3.97 20.18
CA ARG A 573 -10.15 -3.35 21.47
C ARG A 573 -9.22 -3.78 22.59
N GLU A 574 -8.90 -5.06 22.70
CA GLU A 574 -7.97 -5.58 23.71
C GLU A 574 -6.55 -5.03 23.52
N THR A 575 -6.17 -4.75 22.27
CA THR A 575 -4.83 -4.27 21.93
C THR A 575 -4.67 -2.76 22.10
N TYR A 576 -5.69 -1.98 21.73
CA TYR A 576 -5.58 -0.51 21.61
C TYR A 576 -6.56 0.26 22.49
N GLY A 577 -7.55 -0.41 23.08
CA GLY A 577 -8.42 0.18 24.09
C GLY A 577 -7.63 0.45 25.36
N ARG A 578 -7.66 1.69 25.83
CA ARG A 578 -7.13 2.01 27.16
C ARG A 578 -8.21 1.72 28.22
N PRO A 579 -7.84 1.18 29.39
CA PRO A 579 -8.77 0.94 30.48
C PRO A 579 -9.45 2.22 30.98
#